data_AF-A0A6M9Q6J5-F1
#
_entry.id   AF-A0A6M9Q6J5-F1
#
_cell.length_a   1.000
_cell.length_b   1.000
_cell.length_c   1.000
_cell.angle_alpha   90.00
_cell.angle_beta   90.00
_cell.angle_gamma   90.00
#
_symmetry.space_group_name_H-M   'P 1'
#
loop_
_entity.id
_entity.type
_entity.pdbx_description
1 polymer ?
#
loop_
_entity_poly.entity_id
_entity_poly.type
_entity_poly.pdbx_seq_one_letter_code
_entity_poly.pdbx_strand_id
1 'polypeptide(L)'
;MNFFRYILFILIAVAIGACSTPPSRFGVYQQSDGTIGVHAPKDAKEEEAQDVALAECKKLGKRNVTIIDSRKTVNDRFPMTYNYLCR
;
A
#
# COMPACT_ATOMS: atom_id res chain seq x y z
N MET A 1 14.52 -40.89 4.98
CA MET A 1 14.00 -40.30 6.24
C MET A 1 14.47 -38.86 6.49
N ASN A 2 15.66 -38.43 6.03
CA ASN A 2 16.14 -37.06 6.29
C ASN A 2 15.51 -35.97 5.41
N PHE A 3 15.17 -36.30 4.15
CA PHE A 3 14.60 -35.34 3.19
C PHE A 3 13.23 -34.78 3.62
N PHE A 4 12.34 -35.64 4.11
CA PHE A 4 11.01 -35.25 4.60
C PHE A 4 11.09 -34.33 5.82
N ARG A 5 12.12 -34.52 6.66
CA ARG A 5 12.39 -33.67 7.83
C ARG A 5 12.80 -32.26 7.41
N TYR A 6 13.64 -32.13 6.39
CA TYR A 6 14.04 -30.82 5.85
C TYR A 6 12.86 -30.07 5.21
N ILE A 7 11.99 -30.77 4.48
CA ILE A 7 10.77 -30.16 3.90
C ILE A 7 9.89 -29.57 4.99
N LEU A 8 9.68 -30.31 6.08
CA LEU A 8 8.85 -29.85 7.20
C LEU A 8 9.43 -28.57 7.86
N PHE A 9 10.75 -28.53 8.07
CA PHE A 9 11.40 -27.34 8.64
C PHE A 9 11.30 -26.11 7.71
N ILE A 10 11.43 -26.30 6.40
CA ILE A 10 11.29 -25.21 5.42
C ILE A 10 9.86 -24.66 5.43
N LEU A 11 8.84 -25.53 5.45
CA LEU A 11 7.44 -25.11 5.49
C LEU A 11 7.12 -24.31 6.75
N ILE A 12 7.63 -24.74 7.92
CA ILE A 12 7.46 -24.01 9.18
C ILE A 12 8.15 -22.64 9.12
N ALA A 13 9.37 -22.57 8.57
CA ALA A 13 10.10 -21.31 8.44
C ALA A 13 9.36 -20.30 7.52
N VAL A 14 8.81 -20.76 6.40
CA VAL A 14 8.03 -19.91 5.48
C VAL A 14 6.72 -19.45 6.12
N ALA A 15 6.03 -20.32 6.87
CA ALA A 15 4.80 -19.97 7.55
C ALA A 15 4.99 -18.87 8.62
N ILE A 16 6.09 -18.92 9.38
CA ILE A 16 6.40 -17.90 10.40
C ILE A 16 6.82 -16.57 9.74
N GLY A 17 7.53 -16.62 8.61
CA GLY A 17 7.94 -15.43 7.87
C GLY A 17 6.78 -14.63 7.24
N ALA A 18 5.67 -15.27 6.90
CA ALA A 18 4.53 -14.60 6.29
C ALA A 18 3.74 -13.68 7.25
N CYS A 19 3.88 -13.86 8.56
CA CYS A 19 3.15 -13.06 9.56
C CYS A 19 3.90 -11.78 9.99
N SER A 20 5.17 -11.61 9.58
CA SER A 20 6.00 -10.46 9.96
C SER A 20 5.85 -9.27 9.01
N THR A 21 5.00 -9.35 7.98
CA THR A 21 4.76 -8.23 7.06
C THR A 21 3.93 -7.17 7.78
N PRO A 22 4.46 -5.97 8.05
CA PRO A 22 3.67 -4.93 8.72
C PRO A 22 2.47 -4.58 7.83
N PRO A 23 1.28 -4.37 8.40
CA PRO A 23 0.15 -3.85 7.64
C PRO A 23 0.54 -2.50 7.05
N SER A 24 0.11 -2.25 5.81
CA SER A 24 0.28 -0.94 5.17
C SER A 24 -0.14 0.17 6.13
N ARG A 25 0.76 1.13 6.36
CA ARG A 25 0.46 2.34 7.14
C ARG A 25 -0.37 3.34 6.34
N PHE A 26 -0.64 3.05 5.06
CA PHE A 26 -1.46 3.86 4.17
C PHE A 26 -2.83 3.22 3.97
N GLY A 27 -3.89 4.03 4.06
CA GLY A 27 -5.23 3.62 3.62
C GLY A 27 -5.42 4.00 2.16
N VAL A 28 -5.87 3.09 1.31
CA VAL A 28 -6.07 3.38 -0.11
C VAL A 28 -7.48 3.07 -0.52
N TYR A 29 -8.07 3.93 -1.34
CA TYR A 29 -9.40 3.75 -1.89
C TYR A 29 -9.47 4.24 -3.33
N GLN A 30 -10.34 3.61 -4.12
CA GLN A 30 -10.66 4.05 -5.47
C GLN A 30 -11.97 4.83 -5.45
N GLN A 31 -11.96 5.99 -6.10
CA GLN A 31 -13.12 6.84 -6.25
C GLN A 31 -13.84 6.55 -7.59
N SER A 32 -15.13 6.88 -7.67
CA SER A 32 -15.97 6.54 -8.83
C SER A 32 -15.52 7.19 -10.14
N ASP A 33 -14.78 8.29 -10.07
CA ASP A 33 -14.16 8.99 -11.21
C ASP A 33 -12.86 8.33 -11.69
N GLY A 34 -12.43 7.24 -11.05
CA GLY A 34 -11.20 6.52 -11.38
C GLY A 34 -9.95 7.08 -10.73
N THR A 35 -10.07 8.06 -9.82
CA THR A 35 -8.95 8.56 -9.02
C THR A 35 -8.65 7.63 -7.84
N ILE A 36 -7.40 7.65 -7.37
CA ILE A 36 -6.94 6.87 -6.23
C ILE A 36 -6.65 7.82 -5.07
N GLY A 37 -7.37 7.64 -3.97
CA GLY A 37 -7.13 8.37 -2.73
C GLY A 37 -6.22 7.58 -1.80
N VAL A 38 -5.17 8.23 -1.28
CA VAL A 38 -4.21 7.67 -0.34
C VAL A 38 -4.25 8.48 0.95
N HIS A 39 -4.73 7.84 2.01
CA HIS A 39 -4.62 8.30 3.39
C HIS A 39 -3.21 8.03 3.92
N ALA A 40 -2.50 9.11 4.26
CA ALA A 40 -1.12 9.06 4.71
C ALA A 40 -1.02 9.34 6.23
N PRO A 41 -0.15 8.59 6.95
CA PRO A 41 0.16 8.88 8.34
C PRO A 41 0.98 10.17 8.47
N LYS A 42 1.08 10.70 9.69
CA LYS A 42 1.69 12.02 9.97
C LYS A 42 3.16 12.13 9.54
N ASP A 43 3.88 11.01 9.59
CA ASP A 43 5.30 10.90 9.31
C ASP A 43 5.61 10.55 7.84
N ALA A 44 4.60 10.25 7.03
CA ALA A 44 4.81 9.89 5.63
C ALA A 44 5.07 11.11 4.74
N LYS A 45 6.00 10.93 3.81
CA LYS A 45 6.22 11.88 2.71
C LYS A 45 5.19 11.67 1.62
N GLU A 46 4.93 12.72 0.84
CA GLU A 46 4.05 12.64 -0.32
C GLU A 46 4.55 11.60 -1.35
N GLU A 47 5.87 11.51 -1.54
CA GLU A 47 6.51 10.52 -2.43
C GLU A 47 6.13 9.08 -2.07
N GLU A 48 6.08 8.74 -0.77
CA GLU A 48 5.65 7.41 -0.32
C GLU A 48 4.17 7.16 -0.62
N ALA A 49 3.32 8.18 -0.45
CA ALA A 49 1.93 8.08 -0.82
C ALA A 49 1.74 7.95 -2.35
N GLN A 50 2.61 8.59 -3.14
CA GLN A 50 2.61 8.50 -4.59
C GLN A 50 3.01 7.09 -5.06
N ASP A 51 3.99 6.45 -4.43
CA ASP A 51 4.38 5.07 -4.73
C ASP A 51 3.25 4.08 -4.47
N VAL A 52 2.51 4.27 -3.38
CA VAL A 52 1.32 3.48 -3.07
C VAL A 52 0.24 3.70 -4.13
N ALA A 53 -0.01 4.95 -4.54
CA ALA A 53 -0.95 5.25 -5.62
C ALA A 53 -0.51 4.63 -6.96
N LEU A 54 0.79 4.66 -7.29
CA LEU A 54 1.36 4.04 -8.48
C LEU A 54 1.12 2.53 -8.49
N ALA A 55 1.29 1.86 -7.35
CA ALA A 55 1.03 0.43 -7.23
C ALA A 55 -0.44 0.10 -7.53
N GLU A 56 -1.39 0.89 -7.04
CA GLU A 56 -2.82 0.70 -7.34
C GLU A 56 -3.16 1.06 -8.79
N CYS A 57 -2.64 2.17 -9.33
CA CYS A 57 -2.83 2.53 -10.74
C CYS A 57 -2.32 1.44 -11.69
N LYS A 58 -1.20 0.78 -11.35
CA LYS A 58 -0.68 -0.36 -12.12
C LYS A 58 -1.62 -1.56 -12.14
N LYS A 59 -2.35 -1.82 -11.05
CA LYS A 59 -3.40 -2.88 -11.02
C LYS A 59 -4.55 -2.56 -11.98
N LEU A 60 -4.81 -1.27 -12.22
CA LEU A 60 -5.79 -0.79 -13.20
C LEU A 60 -5.23 -0.70 -14.65
N GLY A 61 -3.98 -1.12 -14.87
CA GLY A 61 -3.31 -1.05 -16.18
C GLY A 61 -2.79 0.33 -16.57
N LYS A 62 -2.75 1.28 -15.63
CA LYS A 62 -2.24 2.65 -15.83
C LYS A 62 -0.79 2.75 -15.38
N ARG A 63 0.01 3.61 -16.03
CA ARG A 63 1.47 3.68 -15.79
C ARG A 63 1.87 4.96 -15.06
N ASN A 64 1.11 6.02 -15.22
CA ASN A 64 1.41 7.32 -14.65
C ASN A 64 0.44 7.65 -13.53
N VAL A 65 0.95 8.36 -12.53
CA VAL A 65 0.15 8.92 -11.44
C VAL A 65 0.46 10.41 -11.35
N THR A 66 -0.55 11.23 -11.10
CA THR A 66 -0.36 12.67 -10.93
C THR A 66 -1.22 13.13 -9.78
N ILE A 67 -0.67 13.91 -8.86
CA ILE A 67 -1.42 14.46 -7.75
C ILE A 67 -2.44 15.48 -8.27
N ILE A 68 -3.68 15.37 -7.80
CA ILE A 68 -4.77 16.31 -8.11
C ILE A 68 -5.03 17.19 -6.90
N ASP A 69 -5.09 16.58 -5.72
CA ASP A 69 -5.52 17.25 -4.50
C ASP A 69 -4.80 16.69 -3.28
N SER A 70 -4.48 17.57 -2.34
CA SER A 70 -3.95 17.22 -1.03
C SER A 70 -4.77 17.92 0.04
N ARG A 71 -5.34 17.13 0.94
CA ARG A 71 -6.31 17.60 1.91
C ARG A 71 -6.05 17.02 3.28
N LYS A 72 -6.10 17.90 4.28
CA LYS A 72 -6.02 17.52 5.69
C LYS A 72 -7.31 16.83 6.10
N THR A 73 -7.19 15.78 6.89
CA THR A 73 -8.35 15.13 7.49
C THR A 73 -8.43 15.46 8.97
N VAL A 74 -9.59 15.19 9.57
CA VAL A 74 -9.81 15.30 11.02
C VAL A 74 -9.33 14.05 11.76
N ASN A 75 -8.89 13.01 11.04
CA ASN A 75 -8.48 11.74 11.63
C ASN A 75 -7.00 11.77 12.05
N ASP A 76 -6.74 11.60 13.34
CA ASP A 76 -5.38 11.61 13.91
C ASP A 76 -4.46 10.53 13.31
N ARG A 77 -5.03 9.38 12.92
CA ARG A 77 -4.26 8.30 12.29
C ARG A 77 -3.82 8.63 10.87
N PHE A 78 -4.62 9.39 10.13
CA PHE A 78 -4.38 9.73 8.72
C PHE A 78 -4.58 11.23 8.50
N PRO A 79 -3.69 12.10 9.01
CA PRO A 79 -3.89 13.54 8.97
C PRO A 79 -3.91 14.12 7.56
N MET A 80 -3.38 13.39 6.56
CA MET A 80 -3.33 13.81 5.16
C MET A 80 -3.99 12.79 4.26
N THR A 81 -4.68 13.27 3.23
CA THR A 81 -5.18 12.48 2.10
C THR A 81 -4.70 13.11 0.81
N TYR A 82 -4.12 12.28 -0.05
CA TYR A 82 -3.67 12.66 -1.39
C TYR A 82 -4.54 11.95 -2.41
N ASN A 83 -5.16 12.71 -3.32
CA ASN A 83 -5.91 12.15 -4.43
C ASN A 83 -5.06 12.22 -5.70
N TYR A 84 -4.95 11.08 -6.38
CA TYR A 84 -4.15 10.92 -7.57
C TYR A 84 -4.98 10.51 -8.77
N LEU A 85 -4.63 11.07 -9.93
CA LEU A 85 -5.15 10.64 -11.23
C LEU A 85 -4.23 9.56 -11.79
N CYS A 86 -4.81 8.40 -12.13
CA CYS A 86 -4.12 7.38 -12.91
C CYS A 86 -4.22 7.69 -14.41
N ARG A 87 -3.12 7.65 -15.15
CA ARG A 87 -3.07 7.82 -16.62
C ARG A 87 -2.37 6.65 -17.32
#